data_AF-A0A955TK18-F1
#
_entry.id   AF-A0A955TK18-F1
#
_cell.length_a   1.000
_cell.length_b   1.000
_cell.length_c   1.000
_cell.angle_alpha   90.00
_cell.angle_beta   90.00
_cell.angle_gamma   90.00
#
_symmetry.space_group_name_H-M   'P 1'
#
loop_
_entity.id
_entity.type
_entity.pdbx_description
1 polymer ?
#
loop_
_entity_poly.entity_id
_entity_poly.type
_entity_poly.pdbx_seq_one_letter_code
_entity_poly.pdbx_strand_id
1 'polypeptide(L)'
;MDFPHEAPEQPPRRKKFDPIVIMGLSILIGGIFVISLGMFLSRPDRSIPPYSIGAQEGSLVAVHVPPYTSDPEIQTLVRRFGDVGRATRDFADMKIRPTTPDDPRGRYQALQIIIFSDPFWTEPDNLHRYVANEVDEKKKKTFRKNFEAAV
;
A
#
# COMPACT_ATOMS: atom_id res chain seq x y z
N MET A 1 24.61 6.87 -85.74
CA MET A 1 24.25 6.30 -84.43
C MET A 1 24.71 7.31 -83.41
N ASP A 2 23.78 8.08 -82.85
CA ASP A 2 24.06 9.00 -81.75
C ASP A 2 22.88 8.88 -80.77
N PHE A 3 23.12 8.20 -79.66
CA PHE A 3 22.15 8.10 -78.58
C PHE A 3 22.39 9.26 -77.61
N PRO A 4 21.39 10.10 -77.31
CA PRO A 4 21.56 11.14 -76.32
C PRO A 4 21.81 10.49 -74.95
N HIS A 5 22.92 10.85 -74.30
CA HIS A 5 23.17 10.50 -72.91
C HIS A 5 22.23 11.34 -72.03
N GLU A 6 21.12 10.75 -71.59
CA GLU A 6 20.37 11.30 -70.46
C GLU A 6 21.24 11.19 -69.21
N ALA A 7 21.55 12.35 -68.61
CA ALA A 7 22.23 12.42 -67.33
C ALA A 7 21.33 11.83 -66.22
N PRO A 8 21.89 11.11 -65.22
CA PRO A 8 21.07 10.51 -64.18
C PRO A 8 20.38 11.58 -63.35
N GLU A 9 19.05 11.56 -63.30
CA GLU A 9 18.25 12.38 -62.38
C GLU A 9 18.71 12.09 -60.94
N GLN A 10 19.18 13.13 -60.25
CA GLN A 10 19.54 13.00 -58.84
C GLN A 10 18.26 12.80 -58.01
N PRO A 11 18.23 11.82 -57.08
CA PRO A 11 17.04 11.57 -56.27
C PRO A 11 16.71 12.79 -55.40
N PRO A 12 15.42 13.10 -55.18
CA PRO A 12 15.01 14.29 -54.45
C PRO A 12 15.57 14.29 -53.02
N ARG A 13 16.29 15.36 -52.65
CA ARG A 13 16.83 15.57 -51.31
C ARG A 13 15.68 15.60 -50.29
N ARG A 14 15.66 14.63 -49.39
CA ARG A 14 14.69 14.58 -48.27
C ARG A 14 14.83 15.85 -47.42
N LYS A 15 13.72 16.56 -47.23
CA LYS A 15 13.64 17.77 -46.42
C LYS A 15 13.94 17.39 -44.96
N LYS A 16 15.11 17.77 -44.47
CA LYS A 16 15.51 17.52 -43.07
C LYS A 16 14.63 18.38 -42.18
N PHE A 17 14.08 17.79 -41.12
CA PHE A 17 13.36 18.55 -40.11
C PHE A 17 14.30 19.59 -39.49
N ASP A 18 13.74 20.76 -39.18
CA ASP A 18 14.48 21.85 -38.54
C ASP A 18 15.07 21.35 -37.20
N PRO A 19 16.35 21.63 -36.90
CA PRO A 19 16.97 21.30 -35.62
C PRO A 19 16.15 21.72 -34.40
N ILE A 20 15.43 22.85 -34.46
CA ILE A 20 14.57 23.34 -33.37
C ILE A 20 13.39 22.39 -33.17
N VAL A 21 12.80 21.89 -34.26
CA VAL A 21 11.68 20.94 -34.22
C VAL A 21 12.13 19.61 -33.63
N ILE A 22 13.32 19.14 -34.01
CA ILE A 22 13.91 17.91 -33.46
C ILE A 22 14.17 18.07 -31.96
N MET A 23 14.75 19.21 -31.55
CA MET A 23 15.01 19.51 -30.14
C MET A 23 13.70 19.56 -29.34
N GLY A 24 12.69 20.29 -29.81
CA GLY A 24 11.37 20.36 -29.16
C GLY A 24 10.71 18.98 -29.02
N LEU A 25 10.75 18.15 -30.06
CA LEU A 25 10.20 16.80 -30.01
C LEU A 25 10.97 15.89 -29.05
N SER A 26 12.29 16.01 -28.99
CA SER A 26 13.12 15.24 -28.05
C SER A 26 12.84 15.61 -26.60
N ILE A 27 12.63 16.90 -26.30
CA ILE A 27 12.27 17.38 -24.96
C ILE A 27 10.86 16.89 -24.59
N LEU A 28 9.91 16.94 -25.52
CA LEU A 28 8.55 16.45 -25.28
C LEU A 28 8.53 14.94 -24.96
N ILE A 29 9.20 14.13 -25.78
CA ILE A 29 9.28 12.67 -25.58
C ILE A 29 10.04 12.36 -24.29
N GLY A 30 11.16 13.04 -24.05
CA GLY A 30 11.94 12.90 -22.82
C GLY A 30 11.12 13.25 -21.58
N GLY A 31 10.34 14.34 -21.62
CA GLY A 31 9.44 14.74 -20.55
C GLY A 31 8.36 13.69 -20.28
N ILE A 32 7.67 13.20 -21.32
CA ILE A 32 6.67 12.14 -21.18
C ILE A 32 7.32 10.88 -20.57
N PHE A 33 8.51 10.52 -21.02
CA PHE A 33 9.22 9.34 -20.52
C PHE A 33 9.62 9.48 -19.06
N VAL A 34 10.19 10.63 -18.67
CA VAL A 34 10.58 10.91 -17.28
C VAL A 34 9.37 10.94 -16.34
N ILE A 35 8.28 11.60 -16.74
CA ILE A 35 7.05 11.63 -15.94
C ILE A 35 6.46 10.22 -15.84
N SER A 36 6.38 9.48 -16.95
CA SER A 36 5.84 8.12 -16.97
C SER A 36 6.67 7.15 -16.12
N LEU A 37 8.01 7.25 -16.20
CA LEU A 37 8.93 6.45 -15.40
C LEU A 37 8.84 6.81 -13.91
N GLY A 38 8.76 8.11 -13.58
CA GLY A 38 8.57 8.58 -12.21
C GLY A 38 7.25 8.07 -11.61
N MET A 39 6.17 8.12 -12.39
CA MET A 39 4.87 7.56 -11.99
C MET A 39 4.90 6.03 -11.87
N PHE A 40 5.68 5.32 -12.70
CA PHE A 40 5.82 3.87 -12.64
C PHE A 40 6.59 3.42 -11.39
N LEU A 41 7.71 4.08 -11.07
CA LEU A 41 8.49 3.79 -9.86
C LEU A 41 7.78 4.21 -8.58
N SER A 42 6.97 5.26 -8.63
CA SER A 42 6.20 5.76 -7.49
C SER A 42 4.84 5.10 -7.33
N ARG A 43 4.51 4.07 -8.12
CA ARG A 43 3.23 3.36 -7.93
C ARG A 43 3.24 2.81 -6.51
N PRO A 44 2.36 3.32 -5.63
CA PRO A 44 2.16 2.69 -4.34
C PRO A 44 1.77 1.25 -4.65
N ASP A 45 2.39 0.30 -3.96
CA ASP A 45 2.04 -1.10 -4.09
C ASP A 45 0.54 -1.27 -3.80
N ARG A 46 -0.26 -1.33 -4.87
CA ARG A 46 -1.74 -1.45 -4.81
C ARG A 46 -2.18 -2.85 -4.37
N SER A 47 -1.24 -3.75 -4.09
CA SER A 47 -1.57 -5.09 -3.60
C SER A 47 -2.04 -5.08 -2.15
N ILE A 48 -1.79 -4.00 -1.40
CA ILE A 48 -2.23 -3.88 -0.01
C ILE A 48 -3.40 -2.90 0.05
N PRO A 49 -4.60 -3.32 0.48
CA PRO A 49 -5.72 -2.41 0.61
C PRO A 49 -5.41 -1.31 1.63
N PRO A 50 -6.10 -0.16 1.56
CA PRO A 50 -5.96 0.86 2.57
C PRO A 50 -6.30 0.28 3.95
N TYR A 51 -5.36 0.34 4.88
CA TYR A 51 -5.57 -0.02 6.28
C TYR A 51 -4.88 1.00 7.18
N SER A 52 -5.26 1.04 8.45
CA SER A 52 -4.63 1.88 9.45
C SER A 52 -4.54 1.14 10.77
N ILE A 53 -3.43 1.27 11.48
CA ILE A 53 -3.32 0.77 12.86
C ILE A 53 -3.97 1.81 13.76
N GLY A 54 -5.14 1.52 14.32
CA GLY A 54 -5.87 2.48 15.16
C GLY A 54 -5.28 2.53 16.58
N ALA A 55 -5.24 1.38 17.25
CA ALA A 55 -4.70 1.25 18.59
C ALA A 55 -3.97 -0.07 18.77
N GLN A 56 -3.03 -0.09 19.72
CA GLN A 56 -2.31 -1.28 20.10
C GLN A 56 -2.08 -1.29 21.60
N GLU A 57 -2.39 -2.41 22.23
CA GLU A 57 -2.23 -2.65 23.66
C GLU A 57 -1.58 -4.01 23.90
N GLY A 58 -0.33 -3.99 24.34
CA GLY A 58 0.50 -5.19 24.45
C GLY A 58 0.58 -5.94 23.12
N SER A 59 0.11 -7.19 23.10
CA SER A 59 0.05 -8.05 21.92
C SER A 59 -1.19 -7.86 21.05
N LEU A 60 -2.17 -7.07 21.48
CA LEU A 60 -3.42 -6.84 20.76
C LEU A 60 -3.30 -5.59 19.88
N VAL A 61 -3.65 -5.73 18.60
CA VAL A 61 -3.59 -4.67 17.60
C VAL A 61 -4.94 -4.53 16.93
N ALA A 62 -5.53 -3.34 17.04
CA ALA A 62 -6.75 -2.96 16.34
C ALA A 62 -6.40 -2.30 15.00
N VAL A 63 -6.88 -2.91 13.91
CA VAL A 63 -6.65 -2.48 12.54
C VAL A 63 -7.97 -1.98 11.97
N HIS A 64 -7.97 -0.76 11.47
CA HIS A 64 -9.09 -0.20 10.73
C HIS A 64 -8.90 -0.47 9.24
N VAL A 65 -9.95 -0.97 8.58
CA VAL A 65 -10.08 -1.03 7.13
C VAL A 65 -11.30 -0.19 6.72
N PRO A 66 -11.24 0.58 5.62
CA PRO A 66 -12.41 1.31 5.17
C PRO A 66 -13.60 0.37 4.86
N PRO A 67 -14.85 0.81 5.07
CA PRO A 67 -16.03 -0.03 4.91
C PRO A 67 -16.30 -0.47 3.46
N TYR A 68 -15.63 0.15 2.48
CA TYR A 68 -15.69 -0.23 1.07
C TYR A 68 -14.63 -1.28 0.69
N THR A 69 -13.79 -1.71 1.63
CA THR A 69 -12.76 -2.74 1.39
C THR A 69 -13.45 -4.07 1.15
N SER A 70 -13.12 -4.72 0.04
CA SER A 70 -13.72 -5.97 -0.38
C SER A 70 -13.15 -7.19 0.36
N ASP A 71 -13.90 -8.28 0.45
CA ASP A 71 -13.42 -9.52 1.08
C ASP A 71 -12.08 -10.04 0.50
N PRO A 72 -11.83 -10.00 -0.84
CA PRO A 72 -10.53 -10.39 -1.39
C PRO A 72 -9.38 -9.48 -0.94
N GLU A 73 -9.65 -8.19 -0.77
CA GLU A 73 -8.68 -7.22 -0.25
C GLU A 73 -8.36 -7.51 1.23
N ILE A 74 -9.38 -7.74 2.06
CA ILE A 74 -9.20 -8.15 3.47
C ILE A 74 -8.42 -9.47 3.54
N GLN A 75 -8.72 -10.44 2.68
CA GLN A 75 -7.98 -11.69 2.59
C GLN A 75 -6.51 -11.45 2.25
N THR A 76 -6.22 -10.52 1.33
CA THR A 76 -4.85 -10.17 0.94
C THR A 76 -4.10 -9.53 2.10
N LEU A 77 -4.75 -8.65 2.86
CA LEU A 77 -4.18 -8.06 4.07
C LEU A 77 -3.86 -9.13 5.13
N VAL A 78 -4.78 -10.05 5.40
CA VAL A 78 -4.57 -11.17 6.34
C VAL A 78 -3.44 -12.08 5.89
N ARG A 79 -3.37 -12.40 4.59
CA ARG A 79 -2.26 -13.18 4.02
C ARG A 79 -0.94 -12.47 4.22
N ARG A 80 -0.89 -11.15 4.00
CA ARG A 80 0.32 -10.35 4.19
C ARG A 80 0.80 -10.37 5.64
N PHE A 81 -0.10 -10.20 6.61
CA PHE A 81 0.25 -10.34 8.03
C PHE A 81 0.79 -11.74 8.33
N GLY A 82 0.17 -12.78 7.78
CA GLY A 82 0.64 -14.16 7.93
C GLY A 82 2.02 -14.41 7.29
N ASP A 83 2.27 -13.85 6.12
CA ASP A 83 3.55 -13.98 5.41
C ASP A 83 4.68 -13.28 6.16
N VAL A 84 4.45 -12.06 6.65
CA VAL A 84 5.40 -11.35 7.52
C VAL A 84 5.66 -12.15 8.79
N GLY A 85 4.61 -12.67 9.44
CA GLY A 85 4.73 -13.47 10.65
C GLY A 85 5.54 -14.77 10.49
N ARG A 86 5.48 -15.41 9.31
CA ARG A 86 6.24 -16.63 8.99
C ARG A 86 7.66 -16.36 8.50
N ALA A 87 7.86 -15.28 7.74
CA ALA A 87 9.13 -15.01 7.08
C ALA A 87 10.13 -14.28 7.98
N THR A 88 9.81 -13.05 8.38
CA THR A 88 10.72 -12.17 9.12
C THR A 88 10.32 -11.98 10.57
N ARG A 89 9.02 -12.09 10.85
CA ARG A 89 8.39 -11.75 12.13
C ARG A 89 8.69 -10.30 12.55
N ASP A 90 8.93 -9.42 11.58
CA ASP A 90 9.14 -8.00 11.77
C ASP A 90 7.98 -7.21 11.16
N PHE A 91 7.14 -6.64 12.02
CA PHE A 91 5.94 -5.90 11.63
C PHE A 91 6.14 -4.38 11.62
N ALA A 92 7.38 -3.89 11.77
CA ALA A 92 7.68 -2.47 11.79
C ALA A 92 7.25 -1.75 10.49
N ASP A 93 7.44 -2.40 9.34
CA ASP A 93 7.01 -1.88 8.03
C ASP A 93 5.48 -1.77 7.91
N MET A 94 4.76 -2.58 8.69
CA MET A 94 3.30 -2.53 8.81
C MET A 94 2.81 -1.57 9.90
N LYS A 95 3.71 -0.74 10.45
CA LYS A 95 3.45 0.25 11.50
C LYS A 95 2.93 -0.33 12.82
N ILE A 96 3.18 -1.62 13.07
CA ILE A 96 2.87 -2.27 14.34
C ILE A 96 4.06 -2.10 15.28
N ARG A 97 3.83 -1.58 16.49
CA ARG A 97 4.87 -1.43 17.52
C ARG A 97 5.27 -2.82 18.04
N PRO A 98 6.52 -3.03 18.50
CA PRO A 98 6.92 -4.28 19.14
C PRO A 98 5.92 -4.72 20.20
N THR A 99 5.37 -5.92 20.07
CA THR A 99 4.41 -6.48 21.03
C THR A 99 5.11 -7.12 22.22
N THR A 100 6.36 -7.55 22.03
CA THR A 100 7.22 -8.13 23.06
C THR A 100 8.61 -7.46 23.03
N PRO A 101 8.70 -6.15 23.37
CA PRO A 101 9.95 -5.39 23.25
C PRO A 101 11.08 -5.93 24.12
N ASP A 102 10.75 -6.47 25.30
CA ASP A 102 11.73 -6.95 26.29
C ASP A 102 12.02 -8.46 26.18
N ASP A 103 11.42 -9.17 25.22
CA ASP A 103 11.62 -10.61 25.06
C ASP A 103 12.89 -10.91 24.24
N PRO A 104 13.89 -11.63 24.80
CA PRO A 104 15.11 -11.98 24.08
C PRO A 104 14.87 -12.89 22.87
N ARG A 105 13.71 -13.54 22.75
CA ARG A 105 13.33 -14.37 21.60
C ARG A 105 12.94 -13.55 20.38
N GLY A 106 12.62 -12.26 20.55
CA GLY A 106 12.35 -11.31 19.47
C GLY A 106 11.20 -10.35 19.77
N ARG A 107 11.14 -9.26 18.99
CA ARG A 107 10.25 -8.10 19.19
C ARG A 107 8.75 -8.37 19.00
N TYR A 108 8.39 -9.48 18.35
CA TYR A 108 7.01 -9.83 17.97
C TYR A 108 6.70 -11.33 18.19
N GLN A 109 6.75 -11.80 19.45
CA GLN A 109 6.45 -13.21 19.76
C GLN A 109 4.97 -13.53 19.66
N ALA A 110 4.13 -12.69 20.27
CA ALA A 110 2.68 -12.82 20.28
C ALA A 110 2.05 -11.58 19.62
N LEU A 111 1.17 -11.81 18.65
CA LEU A 111 0.47 -10.76 17.93
C LEU A 111 -0.96 -11.23 17.64
N GLN A 112 -1.93 -10.49 18.16
CA GLN A 112 -3.35 -10.68 17.90
C GLN A 112 -3.85 -9.46 17.13
N ILE A 113 -4.34 -9.69 15.91
CA ILE A 113 -4.86 -8.64 15.04
C ILE A 113 -6.38 -8.76 15.03
N ILE A 114 -7.06 -7.66 15.32
CA ILE A 114 -8.51 -7.52 15.13
C ILE A 114 -8.74 -6.45 14.07
N ILE A 115 -9.55 -6.78 13.07
CA ILE A 115 -9.85 -5.89 11.95
C ILE A 115 -11.25 -5.33 12.13
N PHE A 116 -11.42 -4.03 11.97
CA PHE A 116 -12.69 -3.33 12.09
C PHE A 116 -12.95 -2.47 10.87
N SER A 117 -14.20 -2.46 10.42
CA SER A 117 -14.66 -1.56 9.36
C SER A 117 -15.06 -0.18 9.87
N ASP A 118 -15.35 -0.06 11.17
CA ASP A 118 -15.72 1.19 11.83
C ASP A 118 -14.54 1.71 12.68
N PRO A 119 -14.03 2.93 12.41
CA PRO A 119 -12.89 3.47 13.13
C PRO A 119 -13.15 3.65 14.63
N PHE A 120 -14.40 3.79 15.07
CA PHE A 120 -14.77 3.95 16.48
C PHE A 120 -14.19 2.83 17.36
N TRP A 121 -14.24 1.58 16.89
CA TRP A 121 -13.74 0.43 17.66
C TRP A 121 -12.22 0.32 17.70
N THR A 122 -11.53 1.08 16.86
CA THR A 122 -10.07 1.09 16.77
C THR A 122 -9.42 2.19 17.61
N GLU A 123 -10.21 3.00 18.30
CA GLU A 123 -9.72 4.05 19.20
C GLU A 123 -9.02 3.45 20.44
N PRO A 124 -7.95 4.10 20.95
CA PRO A 124 -7.23 3.64 22.14
C PRO A 124 -8.12 3.40 23.35
N ASP A 125 -9.10 4.28 23.60
CA ASP A 125 -9.98 4.18 24.76
C ASP A 125 -10.89 2.95 24.70
N ASN A 126 -11.38 2.60 23.51
CA ASN A 126 -12.26 1.45 23.32
C ASN A 126 -11.48 0.13 23.40
N LEU A 127 -10.26 0.11 22.85
CA LEU A 127 -9.36 -1.04 22.99
C LEU A 127 -8.97 -1.24 24.46
N HIS A 128 -8.61 -0.17 25.17
CA HIS A 128 -8.29 -0.21 26.60
C HIS A 128 -9.45 -0.72 27.43
N ARG A 129 -10.67 -0.22 27.19
CA ARG A 129 -11.88 -0.72 27.88
C ARG A 129 -12.11 -2.21 27.64
N TYR A 130 -11.79 -2.71 26.45
CA TYR A 130 -11.89 -4.15 26.12
C TYR A 130 -10.84 -4.97 26.89
N VAL A 131 -9.58 -4.53 26.93
CA VAL A 131 -8.47 -5.25 27.59
C VAL A 131 -8.56 -5.15 29.12
N ALA A 132 -8.70 -3.95 29.64
CA ALA A 132 -8.69 -3.65 31.07
C ALA A 132 -9.93 -4.17 31.81
N ASN A 133 -10.98 -4.58 31.08
CA ASN A 133 -12.22 -5.10 31.64
C ASN A 133 -12.92 -4.12 32.62
N GLU A 134 -12.68 -2.81 32.51
CA GLU A 134 -13.03 -1.75 33.48
C GLU A 134 -14.53 -1.43 33.64
N VAL A 135 -15.42 -2.19 32.99
CA VAL A 135 -16.85 -1.89 33.01
C VAL A 135 -17.58 -2.71 34.07
N ASP A 136 -18.55 -2.11 34.75
CA ASP A 136 -19.51 -2.77 35.62
C ASP A 136 -20.10 -4.03 34.93
N GLU A 137 -20.23 -5.16 35.63
CA GLU A 137 -20.42 -6.51 35.07
C GLU A 137 -21.54 -6.61 34.01
N LYS A 138 -22.64 -5.85 34.18
CA LYS A 138 -23.73 -5.80 33.20
C LYS A 138 -23.37 -5.01 31.94
N LYS A 139 -22.75 -3.84 32.10
CA LYS A 139 -22.31 -2.98 30.99
C LYS A 139 -21.13 -3.61 30.24
N LYS A 140 -20.27 -4.36 30.94
CA LYS A 140 -19.15 -5.14 30.40
C LYS A 140 -19.60 -6.16 29.37
N LYS A 141 -20.59 -6.99 29.71
CA LYS A 141 -21.12 -8.00 28.78
C LYS A 141 -21.70 -7.37 27.52
N THR A 142 -22.43 -6.26 27.66
CA THR A 142 -23.01 -5.54 26.52
C THR A 142 -21.92 -4.91 25.64
N PHE A 143 -20.96 -4.20 26.23
CA PHE A 143 -19.86 -3.59 25.48
C PHE A 143 -19.04 -4.65 24.74
N ARG A 144 -18.64 -5.72 25.44
CA ARG A 144 -17.87 -6.81 24.86
C ARG A 144 -18.61 -7.49 23.70
N LYS A 145 -19.90 -7.75 23.86
CA LYS A 145 -20.73 -8.32 22.79
C LYS A 145 -20.79 -7.39 21.58
N ASN A 146 -20.91 -6.08 21.79
CA ASN A 146 -20.94 -5.10 20.70
C ASN A 146 -19.59 -4.97 20.00
N PHE A 147 -18.49 -4.98 20.76
CA PHE A 147 -17.13 -4.97 20.23
C PHE A 147 -16.84 -6.22 19.40
N GLU A 148 -17.18 -7.40 19.90
CA GLU A 148 -16.98 -8.68 19.20
C GLU A 148 -17.92 -8.82 17.98
N ALA A 149 -19.09 -8.19 17.99
CA ALA A 149 -20.00 -8.16 16.85
C ALA A 149 -19.59 -7.17 15.75
N ALA A 150 -18.63 -6.29 16.01
CA ALA A 150 -18.15 -5.28 15.07
C ALA A 150 -16.91 -5.72 14.27
N VAL A 151 -16.39 -6.92 14.55
CA VAL A 151 -15.25 -7.56 13.88
C VAL A 151 -15.69 -8.28 12.61
#